data_AF-A0A9D4GI11-F1
#
_entry.id   AF-A0A9D4GI11-F1
#
_cell.length_a   1.000
_cell.length_b   1.000
_cell.length_c   1.000
_cell.angle_alpha   90.00
_cell.angle_beta   90.00
_cell.angle_gamma   90.00
#
_symmetry.space_group_name_H-M   'P 1'
#
loop_
_entity.id
_entity.type
_entity.pdbx_description
1 polymer ?
#
loop_
_entity_poly.entity_id
_entity_poly.type
_entity_poly.pdbx_seq_one_letter_code
_entity_poly.pdbx_strand_id
1 'polypeptide(L)'
;MEGNSRVGGATGNSDDLAPGVQATPAERRLTYQGGYSVIPPNEKKRQQIIQIAQKEEKALQEHKQRNTQTSFNYVGTVGGGQVSQQESRSHLVQSSPNKVQRQLQQQQRKSFVKQKEEEDIVKHKAKQRAVAETNERRKQEEAASQQQRWDEQKRRTNDAFLR
;
A
#
# COMPACT_ATOMS: atom_id res chain seq x y z
N MET A 1 -37.43 -23.42 12.46
CA MET A 1 -36.02 -23.85 12.64
C MET A 1 -35.16 -22.96 11.79
N GLU A 2 -34.41 -22.11 12.49
CA GLU A 2 -33.48 -21.13 11.97
C GLU A 2 -32.19 -21.80 11.52
N GLY A 3 -31.51 -21.22 10.53
CA GLY A 3 -30.18 -21.63 10.09
C GLY A 3 -29.42 -20.42 9.58
N ASN A 4 -28.65 -19.81 10.49
CA ASN A 4 -27.92 -18.56 10.33
C ASN A 4 -26.43 -18.81 9.97
N SER A 5 -25.78 -17.77 9.46
CA SER A 5 -24.32 -17.50 9.44
C SER A 5 -23.48 -18.02 8.25
N ARG A 6 -22.37 -17.39 7.80
CA ARG A 6 -21.80 -16.03 7.87
C ARG A 6 -20.46 -16.07 7.11
N VAL A 7 -20.34 -15.24 6.07
CA VAL A 7 -19.22 -14.32 5.73
C VAL A 7 -17.78 -14.68 6.13
N GLY A 8 -16.88 -14.61 5.12
CA GLY A 8 -15.45 -14.27 5.24
C GLY A 8 -14.78 -14.54 3.88
N GLY A 9 -14.30 -13.59 3.07
CA GLY A 9 -13.73 -12.28 3.37
C GLY A 9 -12.22 -12.30 3.14
N ALA A 10 -11.76 -12.66 1.93
CA ALA A 10 -10.34 -12.67 1.57
C ALA A 10 -9.98 -11.39 0.80
N THR A 11 -9.49 -10.38 1.51
CA THR A 11 -8.82 -9.21 0.94
C THR A 11 -7.34 -9.53 0.71
N GLY A 12 -6.99 -9.86 -0.52
CA GLY A 12 -5.59 -9.95 -0.97
C GLY A 12 -5.32 -8.90 -2.05
N ASN A 13 -4.69 -7.79 -1.67
CA ASN A 13 -4.09 -6.85 -2.62
C ASN A 13 -3.02 -7.58 -3.44
N SER A 14 -3.13 -7.48 -4.76
CA SER A 14 -2.11 -7.86 -5.73
C SER A 14 -1.82 -6.65 -6.61
N ASP A 15 -1.10 -5.68 -6.03
CA ASP A 15 -0.34 -4.69 -6.79
C ASP A 15 1.01 -5.33 -7.15
N ASP A 16 1.03 -6.16 -8.18
CA ASP A 16 2.27 -6.61 -8.85
C ASP A 16 1.90 -7.24 -10.20
N LEU A 17 1.63 -6.40 -11.22
CA LEU A 17 1.60 -6.86 -12.61
C LEU A 17 2.16 -5.78 -13.56
N ALA A 18 3.13 -6.22 -14.36
CA ALA A 18 3.72 -5.56 -15.53
C ALA A 18 2.68 -4.97 -16.49
N PRO A 19 3.04 -3.94 -17.29
CA PRO A 19 2.07 -3.22 -18.09
C PRO A 19 1.68 -4.06 -19.31
N GLY A 20 0.44 -4.56 -19.38
CA GLY A 20 -0.08 -5.04 -20.66
C GLY A 20 -1.26 -6.01 -20.67
N VAL A 21 -1.66 -6.64 -19.56
CA VAL A 21 -2.78 -7.59 -19.59
C VAL A 21 -3.71 -7.36 -18.41
N GLN A 22 -4.76 -6.55 -18.61
CA GLN A 22 -5.88 -6.47 -17.67
C GLN A 22 -6.79 -7.67 -17.90
N ALA A 23 -6.86 -8.58 -16.92
CA ALA A 23 -7.86 -9.64 -16.87
C ALA A 23 -9.26 -9.06 -16.63
N THR A 24 -10.25 -9.66 -17.29
CA THR A 24 -11.66 -9.27 -17.38
C THR A 24 -12.41 -9.32 -16.04
N PRO A 25 -13.26 -8.32 -15.70
CA PRO A 25 -14.49 -8.64 -15.01
C PRO A 25 -15.48 -9.14 -16.06
N ALA A 26 -16.02 -10.35 -15.86
CA ALA A 26 -17.25 -10.73 -16.53
C ALA A 26 -18.24 -9.55 -16.48
N GLU A 27 -18.85 -9.19 -17.61
CA GLU A 27 -19.87 -8.14 -17.82
C GLU A 27 -19.46 -6.73 -18.33
N ARG A 28 -18.23 -6.48 -18.81
CA ARG A 28 -18.04 -5.31 -19.70
C ARG A 28 -18.32 -5.70 -21.14
N ARG A 29 -19.61 -5.69 -21.51
CA ARG A 29 -20.04 -5.91 -22.90
C ARG A 29 -19.44 -4.81 -23.77
N LEU A 30 -18.49 -5.19 -24.62
CA LEU A 30 -17.96 -4.32 -25.67
C LEU A 30 -19.09 -4.01 -26.64
N THR A 31 -19.28 -2.72 -26.95
CA THR A 31 -20.25 -2.33 -27.98
C THR A 31 -19.49 -2.15 -29.28
N TYR A 32 -19.74 -3.03 -30.25
CA TYR A 32 -19.11 -2.97 -31.57
C TYR A 32 -19.80 -1.91 -32.45
N GLN A 33 -19.02 -1.00 -33.02
CA GLN A 33 -19.50 0.07 -33.91
C GLN A 33 -18.80 -0.02 -35.28
N GLY A 34 -18.91 -1.19 -35.92
CA GLY A 34 -18.45 -1.43 -37.30
C GLY A 34 -16.93 -1.58 -37.42
N GLY A 35 -16.15 -0.51 -37.23
CA GLY A 35 -14.69 -0.55 -37.38
C GLY A 35 -13.92 -0.68 -36.06
N TYR A 36 -14.57 -0.38 -34.94
CA TYR A 36 -13.96 -0.34 -33.62
C TYR A 36 -14.94 -0.83 -32.54
N SER A 37 -14.39 -1.17 -31.37
CA SER A 37 -15.16 -1.55 -30.18
C SER A 37 -15.05 -0.46 -29.12
N VAL A 38 -16.17 -0.07 -28.54
CA VAL A 38 -16.23 0.90 -27.44
C VAL A 38 -16.20 0.16 -26.11
N ILE A 39 -15.19 0.46 -25.30
CA ILE A 39 -15.08 -0.02 -23.91
C ILE A 39 -15.76 1.02 -23.00
N PRO A 40 -16.79 0.64 -22.22
CA PRO A 40 -17.42 1.58 -21.31
C PRO A 40 -16.45 1.99 -20.18
N PRO A 41 -16.49 3.26 -19.74
CA PRO A 41 -15.63 3.74 -18.67
C PRO A 41 -15.86 2.96 -17.38
N ASN A 42 -14.78 2.72 -16.63
CA ASN A 42 -14.87 2.03 -15.34
C ASN A 42 -15.45 2.98 -14.28
N GLU A 43 -16.74 2.89 -14.03
CA GLU A 43 -17.44 3.79 -13.12
C GLU A 43 -16.90 3.72 -11.69
N LYS A 44 -16.53 2.52 -11.20
CA LYS A 44 -15.90 2.37 -9.88
C LYS A 44 -14.56 3.11 -9.81
N LYS A 45 -13.72 2.97 -10.84
CA LYS A 45 -12.43 3.68 -10.91
C LYS A 45 -12.64 5.19 -11.04
N ARG A 46 -13.64 5.64 -11.81
CA ARG A 46 -14.01 7.05 -11.94
C ARG A 46 -14.41 7.63 -10.59
N GLN A 47 -15.30 6.95 -9.86
CA GLN A 47 -15.75 7.38 -8.53
C GLN A 47 -14.58 7.45 -7.53
N GLN A 48 -13.69 6.46 -7.54
CA GLN A 48 -12.48 6.47 -6.72
C GLN A 48 -11.58 7.69 -7.02
N ILE A 49 -11.33 7.98 -8.30
CA ILE A 49 -10.53 9.13 -8.71
C ILE A 49 -11.18 10.44 -8.24
N ILE A 50 -12.50 10.58 -8.39
CA ILE A 50 -13.25 11.78 -7.95
C ILE A 50 -13.12 11.96 -6.44
N GLN A 51 -13.29 10.89 -5.65
CA GLN A 51 -13.18 10.94 -4.19
C GLN A 51 -11.76 11.34 -3.74
N ILE A 52 -10.73 10.79 -4.38
CA ILE A 52 -9.34 11.14 -4.10
C ILE A 52 -9.09 12.61 -4.43
N ALA A 53 -9.49 13.06 -5.61
CA ALA A 53 -9.31 14.45 -6.04
C ALA A 53 -9.98 15.44 -5.07
N GLN A 54 -11.22 15.18 -4.65
CA GLN A 54 -11.94 16.01 -3.69
C GLN A 54 -11.22 16.07 -2.33
N LYS A 55 -10.71 14.93 -1.86
CA LYS A 55 -9.97 14.84 -0.60
C LYS A 55 -8.67 15.62 -0.66
N GLU A 56 -7.92 15.48 -1.75
CA GLU A 56 -6.66 16.19 -1.98
C GLU A 56 -6.85 17.69 -2.11
N GLU A 57 -7.90 18.12 -2.82
CA GLU A 57 -8.25 19.53 -2.95
C GLU A 57 -8.57 20.16 -1.58
N LYS A 58 -9.39 19.48 -0.76
CA LYS A 58 -9.68 19.94 0.60
C LYS A 58 -8.42 20.03 1.46
N ALA A 59 -7.56 19.01 1.42
CA ALA A 59 -6.30 19.02 2.16
C ALA A 59 -5.38 20.17 1.74
N LEU A 60 -5.32 20.47 0.44
CA LEU A 60 -4.56 21.60 -0.09
C LEU A 60 -5.12 22.94 0.38
N GLN A 61 -6.45 23.12 0.36
CA GLN A 61 -7.08 24.34 0.85
C GLN A 61 -6.82 24.56 2.34
N GLU A 62 -6.95 23.53 3.16
CA GLU A 62 -6.63 23.62 4.59
C GLU A 62 -5.15 23.94 4.83
N HIS A 63 -4.23 23.35 4.06
CA HIS A 63 -2.81 23.67 4.14
C HIS A 63 -2.55 25.13 3.75
N LYS A 64 -3.17 25.62 2.67
CA LYS A 64 -3.08 27.03 2.28
C LYS A 64 -3.58 27.92 3.42
N GLN A 65 -4.77 27.69 3.96
CA GLN A 65 -5.31 28.50 5.06
C GLN A 65 -4.41 28.50 6.30
N ARG A 66 -3.86 27.34 6.69
CA ARG A 66 -2.95 27.22 7.84
C ARG A 66 -1.60 27.88 7.62
N ASN A 67 -1.12 27.94 6.37
CA ASN A 67 0.21 28.43 6.04
C ASN A 67 0.22 29.76 5.26
N THR A 68 -0.95 30.36 5.03
CA THR A 68 -1.04 31.73 4.52
C THR A 68 -0.43 32.63 5.58
N GLN A 69 0.73 33.19 5.26
CA GLN A 69 1.37 34.18 6.11
C GLN A 69 0.43 35.39 6.22
N THR A 70 -0.07 35.67 7.41
CA THR A 70 -0.69 36.96 7.71
C THR A 70 0.35 38.04 7.46
N SER A 71 0.04 39.00 6.59
CA SER A 71 0.95 40.10 6.29
C SER A 71 1.36 40.79 7.59
N PHE A 72 2.62 40.62 7.99
CA PHE A 72 3.13 41.19 9.22
C PHE A 72 3.61 42.61 8.93
N ASN A 73 2.77 43.59 9.24
CA ASN A 73 3.18 45.00 9.21
C ASN A 73 4.01 45.29 10.47
N TYR A 74 5.32 45.11 10.35
CA TYR A 74 6.27 45.45 11.40
C TYR A 74 6.61 46.94 11.34
N VAL A 75 6.05 47.73 12.25
CA VAL A 75 6.52 49.10 12.50
C VAL A 75 7.59 49.03 13.59
N GLY A 76 8.81 48.68 13.20
CA GLY A 76 9.94 48.57 14.11
C GLY A 76 10.59 49.92 14.41
N THR A 77 10.81 50.21 15.69
CA THR A 77 11.73 51.26 16.14
C THR A 77 13.17 50.91 15.72
N VAL A 78 13.85 51.88 15.11
CA VAL A 78 15.25 51.79 14.70
C VAL A 78 16.17 51.71 15.93
N GLY A 79 16.58 50.50 16.30
CA GLY A 79 17.69 50.25 17.24
C GLY A 79 17.28 49.58 18.55
N GLY A 80 17.78 48.36 18.77
CA GLY A 80 17.63 47.60 20.01
C GLY A 80 16.59 46.47 19.89
N GLY A 81 17.01 45.23 20.17
CA GLY A 81 16.11 44.09 20.18
C GLY A 81 14.93 44.32 21.13
N GLN A 82 13.73 43.92 20.71
CA GLN A 82 12.46 44.12 21.46
C GLN A 82 12.44 43.55 22.88
N VAL A 83 13.49 42.83 23.29
CA VAL A 83 13.55 41.97 24.45
C VAL A 83 14.81 42.31 25.23
N SER A 84 14.67 42.52 26.54
CA SER A 84 15.82 42.75 27.43
C SER A 84 16.77 41.56 27.44
N GLN A 85 18.07 41.77 27.67
CA GLN A 85 19.05 40.67 27.82
C GLN A 85 18.60 39.66 28.88
N GLN A 86 17.99 40.13 29.96
CA GLN A 86 17.50 39.29 31.06
C GLN A 86 16.28 38.46 30.63
N GLU A 87 15.44 39.04 29.78
CA GLU A 87 14.23 38.42 29.24
C GLU A 87 14.57 37.39 28.14
N SER A 88 15.60 37.66 27.32
CA SER A 88 16.19 36.68 26.41
C SER A 88 16.76 35.46 27.16
N ARG A 89 17.43 35.70 28.29
CA ARG A 89 17.97 34.63 29.15
C ARG A 89 16.87 33.79 29.79
N SER A 90 15.79 34.39 30.28
CA SER A 90 14.66 33.63 30.84
C SER A 90 13.95 32.79 29.77
N HIS A 91 13.78 33.29 28.54
CA HIS A 91 13.27 32.48 27.42
C HIS A 91 14.17 31.30 27.07
N LEU A 92 15.50 31.45 27.13
CA LEU A 92 16.44 30.35 26.89
C LEU A 92 16.31 29.25 27.96
N VAL A 93 16.17 29.63 29.23
CA VAL A 93 15.98 28.69 30.34
C VAL A 93 14.65 27.95 30.23
N GLN A 94 13.57 28.64 29.85
CA GLN A 94 12.24 28.03 29.67
C GLN A 94 12.14 27.12 28.43
N SER A 95 12.89 27.42 27.36
CA SER A 95 12.85 26.63 26.11
C SER A 95 13.72 25.37 26.16
N SER A 96 14.75 25.33 26.99
CA SER A 96 15.68 24.20 27.13
C SER A 96 15.03 22.87 27.59
N PRO A 97 14.22 22.82 28.68
CA PRO A 97 13.57 21.57 29.10
C PRO A 97 12.59 21.04 28.04
N ASN A 98 11.88 21.95 27.36
CA ASN A 98 10.97 21.62 26.26
C ASN A 98 11.69 20.99 25.07
N LYS A 99 12.92 21.43 24.75
CA LYS A 99 13.72 20.85 23.67
C LYS A 99 14.11 19.40 23.97
N VAL A 100 14.56 19.12 25.20
CA VAL A 100 14.95 17.77 25.64
C VAL A 100 13.74 16.84 25.60
N GLN A 101 12.60 17.27 26.16
CA GLN A 101 11.38 16.46 26.16
C GLN A 101 10.86 16.20 24.73
N ARG A 102 10.94 17.19 23.83
CA ARG A 102 10.59 17.02 22.42
C ARG A 102 11.51 16.02 21.71
N GLN A 103 12.82 16.07 21.98
CA GLN A 103 13.76 15.09 21.44
C GLN A 103 13.47 13.68 21.95
N LEU A 104 13.17 13.54 23.24
CA LEU A 104 12.79 12.26 23.83
C LEU A 104 11.52 11.68 23.18
N GLN A 105 10.47 12.48 23.04
CA GLN A 105 9.24 12.05 22.36
C GLN A 105 9.49 11.69 20.89
N GLN A 106 10.36 12.43 20.21
CA GLN A 106 10.73 12.11 18.83
C GLN A 106 11.47 10.76 18.74
N GLN A 107 12.38 10.48 19.67
CA GLN A 107 13.07 9.19 19.73
C GLN A 107 12.10 8.04 20.02
N GLN A 108 11.19 8.21 20.97
CA GLN A 108 10.16 7.22 21.30
C GLN A 108 9.24 6.92 20.12
N ARG A 109 8.82 7.95 19.37
CA ARG A 109 8.02 7.75 18.15
C ARG A 109 8.81 7.00 17.08
N LYS A 110 10.08 7.36 16.87
CA LYS A 110 10.94 6.67 15.89
C LYS A 110 11.16 5.21 16.27
N SER A 111 11.39 4.89 17.54
CA SER A 111 11.56 3.51 17.99
C SER A 111 10.29 2.70 17.81
N PHE A 112 9.12 3.28 18.12
CA PHE A 112 7.83 2.60 17.92
C PHE A 112 7.57 2.29 16.44
N VAL A 113 7.79 3.26 15.55
CA VAL A 113 7.62 3.06 14.10
C VAL A 113 8.57 1.97 13.60
N LYS A 114 9.85 2.02 14.02
CA LYS A 114 10.84 1.02 13.64
C LYS A 114 10.46 -0.39 14.10
N GLN A 115 10.00 -0.54 15.34
CA GLN A 115 9.55 -1.83 15.87
C GLN A 115 8.38 -2.39 15.06
N LYS A 116 7.38 -1.55 14.75
CA LYS A 116 6.24 -1.94 13.93
C LYS A 116 6.65 -2.38 12.52
N GLU A 117 7.56 -1.65 11.89
CA GLU A 117 8.10 -2.01 10.57
C GLU A 117 8.84 -3.34 10.61
N GLU A 118 9.65 -3.59 11.66
CA GLU A 118 10.35 -4.85 11.86
C GLU A 118 9.38 -6.03 12.04
N GLU A 119 8.32 -5.86 12.85
CA GLU A 119 7.26 -6.86 13.02
C GLU A 119 6.54 -7.17 11.70
N ASP A 120 6.19 -6.15 10.92
CA ASP A 120 5.55 -6.31 9.61
C ASP A 120 6.47 -7.05 8.63
N ILE A 121 7.76 -6.71 8.60
CA ILE A 121 8.76 -7.40 7.78
C ILE A 121 8.86 -8.88 8.16
N VAL A 122 8.91 -9.20 9.45
CA VAL A 122 8.97 -10.58 9.92
C VAL A 122 7.72 -11.36 9.49
N LYS A 123 6.54 -10.75 9.64
CA LYS A 123 5.27 -11.34 9.22
C LYS A 123 5.21 -11.59 7.72
N HIS A 124 5.65 -10.63 6.90
CA HIS A 124 5.69 -10.78 5.45
C HIS A 124 6.69 -11.85 5.01
N LYS A 125 7.87 -11.90 5.62
CA LYS A 125 8.86 -12.96 5.36
C LYS A 125 8.31 -14.34 5.71
N ALA A 126 7.64 -14.48 6.86
CA ALA A 126 7.02 -15.76 7.25
C ALA A 126 5.95 -16.19 6.24
N LYS A 127 5.09 -15.26 5.80
CA LYS A 127 4.08 -15.53 4.77
C LYS A 127 4.72 -15.97 3.45
N GLN A 128 5.77 -15.29 3.01
CA GLN A 128 6.47 -15.64 1.76
C GLN A 128 7.14 -17.02 1.85
N ARG A 129 7.75 -17.36 2.99
CA ARG A 129 8.31 -18.71 3.21
C ARG A 129 7.23 -19.80 3.13
N ALA A 130 6.09 -19.61 3.77
CA ALA A 130 4.99 -20.57 3.69
C ALA A 130 4.47 -20.74 2.26
N VAL A 131 4.33 -19.65 1.50
CA VAL A 131 3.96 -19.72 0.08
C VAL A 131 5.02 -20.45 -0.74
N ALA A 132 6.30 -20.17 -0.51
CA ALA A 132 7.39 -20.86 -1.21
C ALA A 132 7.36 -22.37 -0.95
N GLU A 133 7.21 -22.79 0.30
CA GLU A 133 7.14 -24.21 0.69
C GLU A 133 5.95 -24.92 0.06
N THR A 134 4.76 -24.30 0.10
CA THR A 134 3.56 -24.88 -0.53
C THR A 134 3.70 -25.02 -2.05
N ASN A 135 4.31 -24.04 -2.71
CA ASN A 135 4.58 -24.09 -4.15
C ASN A 135 5.63 -25.14 -4.49
N GLU A 136 6.67 -25.28 -3.68
CA GLU A 136 7.70 -26.31 -3.88
C GLU A 136 7.11 -27.72 -3.74
N ARG A 137 6.31 -27.96 -2.70
CA ARG A 137 5.59 -29.23 -2.52
C ARG A 137 4.70 -29.54 -3.73
N ARG A 138 3.91 -28.56 -4.16
CA ARG A 138 3.05 -28.69 -5.35
C ARG A 138 3.86 -29.03 -6.60
N LYS A 139 5.01 -28.37 -6.80
CA LYS A 139 5.89 -28.62 -7.95
C LYS A 139 6.48 -30.04 -7.91
N GLN A 140 6.84 -30.54 -6.74
CA GLN A 140 7.31 -31.92 -6.57
C GLN A 140 6.21 -32.94 -6.88
N GLU A 141 4.98 -32.71 -6.40
CA GLU A 141 3.81 -33.56 -6.71
C GLU A 141 3.49 -33.56 -8.21
N GLU A 142 3.47 -32.39 -8.85
CA GLU A 142 3.25 -32.26 -10.29
C GLU A 142 4.35 -32.97 -11.10
N ALA A 143 5.62 -32.81 -10.71
CA ALA A 143 6.74 -33.49 -11.38
C ALA A 143 6.65 -35.02 -11.25
N ALA A 144 6.30 -35.53 -10.07
CA ALA A 144 6.09 -36.96 -9.86
C ALA A 144 4.92 -37.50 -10.70
N SER A 145 3.80 -36.75 -10.77
CA SER A 145 2.66 -37.13 -11.61
C SER A 145 2.99 -37.13 -13.11
N GLN A 146 3.72 -36.12 -13.57
CA GLN A 146 4.18 -36.05 -14.96
C GLN A 146 5.11 -37.21 -15.31
N GLN A 147 6.04 -37.56 -14.42
CA GLN A 147 6.93 -38.70 -14.60
C GLN A 147 6.15 -40.01 -14.71
N GLN A 148 5.16 -40.24 -13.84
CA GLN A 148 4.31 -41.43 -13.91
C GLN A 148 3.54 -41.51 -15.23
N ARG A 149 2.93 -40.41 -15.67
CA ARG A 149 2.22 -40.34 -16.96
C ARG A 149 3.14 -40.64 -18.13
N TRP A 150 4.36 -40.11 -18.10
CA TRP A 150 5.38 -40.34 -19.11
C TRP A 150 5.81 -41.81 -19.17
N ASP A 151 6.06 -42.42 -18.01
CA ASP A 151 6.44 -43.83 -17.92
C ASP A 151 5.30 -44.76 -18.37
N GLU A 152 4.05 -44.42 -18.05
CA GLU A 152 2.88 -45.16 -18.51
C GLU A 152 2.68 -45.02 -20.03
N GLN A 153 2.86 -43.81 -20.58
CA GLN A 153 2.82 -43.59 -22.02
C GLN A 153 3.90 -44.39 -22.74
N LYS A 154 5.13 -44.39 -22.22
CA LYS A 154 6.24 -45.20 -22.76
C LYS A 154 5.92 -46.69 -22.78
N ARG A 155 5.33 -47.23 -21.70
CA ARG A 155 4.89 -48.63 -21.65
C ARG A 155 3.86 -48.91 -22.74
N ARG A 156 2.82 -48.09 -22.84
CA ARG A 156 1.76 -48.24 -23.87
C ARG A 156 2.32 -48.19 -25.29
N THR A 157 3.25 -47.27 -25.59
CA THR A 157 3.87 -47.18 -26.92
C THR A 157 4.76 -48.39 -27.23
N ASN A 158 5.50 -48.88 -26.23
CA ASN A 158 6.34 -50.07 -26.41
C ASN A 158 5.48 -51.32 -26.62
N ASP A 159 4.42 -51.50 -25.84
CA ASP A 159 3.47 -52.61 -25.99
C ASP A 159 2.75 -52.58 -27.35
N ALA A 160 2.44 -51.38 -27.86
CA ALA A 160 1.86 -51.20 -29.19
C ALA A 160 2.85 -51.49 -30.33
N PHE A 161 4.15 -51.29 -30.13
CA PHE A 161 5.19 -51.60 -31.11
C PHE A 161 5.54 -53.09 -31.17
N LEU A 162 5.42 -53.80 -30.03
CA LEU A 162 5.74 -55.23 -29.91
C LEU A 162 4.59 -56.17 -30.29
N ARG A 163 3.42 -55.63 -30.66
CA ARG A 163 2.29 -56.38 -31.22
C ARG A 163 2.23 -56.22 -32.73
#